data_AF-X1G0D5-F1
#
_entry.id   AF-X1G0D5-F1
#
_cell.length_a   1.000
_cell.length_b   1.000
_cell.length_c   1.000
_cell.angle_alpha   90.00
_cell.angle_beta   90.00
_cell.angle_gamma   90.00
#
_symmetry.space_group_name_H-M   'P 1'
#
loop_
_entity.id
_entity.type
_entity.pdbx_description
1 polymer ?
#
loop_
_entity_poly.entity_id
_entity_poly.type
_entity_poly.pdbx_seq_one_letter_code
_entity_poly.pdbx_strand_id
1 'polypeptide(L)'
;GLEGNFHSAIGFADKFEVYLDIYTISNFTGAIGFCHNFLKTDKFALSWGVHQISYALDVSEIGHGDSTGWHDDLMYYEGDYEKPFELGSAFLVSTYSLNKFVDVSLGIGRGKYVGYGTHSKYFNSNFYHDKGGDWAVGLIAGLDLKLTKNISFMIEGDSRDLNFGFMCRYKPIELGLAISKFEYFIWRGQGDSYQPRLALSISYVKTEEKPGLGILAGTVFDQDGNSLIAQVGFVNEDIPEMMTDPELGDYKFANIKPGVYDIYAQSAGYEWSQKEIEIVPGKVVFCDFKLEKEK
;
A
#
# COMPACT_ATOMS: atom_id res chain seq x y z
N GLY A 1 4.72 -6.91 34.26
CA GLY A 1 3.53 -7.28 33.46
C GLY A 1 4.01 -7.63 32.06
N LEU A 2 3.21 -8.36 31.27
CA LEU A 2 3.54 -8.57 29.86
C LEU A 2 3.41 -7.20 29.16
N GLU A 3 4.54 -6.56 28.88
CA GLU A 3 4.61 -5.30 28.15
C GLU A 3 4.85 -5.62 26.68
N GLY A 4 4.01 -5.06 25.82
CA GLY A 4 4.06 -5.26 24.38
C GLY A 4 3.64 -3.99 23.65
N ASN A 5 3.98 -3.97 22.37
CA ASN A 5 3.78 -2.81 21.51
C ASN A 5 2.47 -2.99 20.74
N PHE A 6 1.78 -1.89 20.50
CA PHE A 6 0.57 -1.86 19.70
C PHE A 6 0.73 -0.87 18.55
N HIS A 7 0.46 -1.34 17.34
CA HIS A 7 0.44 -0.55 16.12
C HIS A 7 -0.97 -0.53 15.55
N SER A 8 -1.43 0.65 15.14
CA SER A 8 -2.67 0.77 14.38
C SER A 8 -2.52 1.74 13.22
N ALA A 9 -2.99 1.33 12.04
CA ALA A 9 -2.86 2.11 10.83
C ALA A 9 -4.16 2.25 10.04
N ILE A 10 -4.27 3.36 9.31
CA ILE A 10 -5.30 3.60 8.31
C ILE A 10 -4.62 3.97 6.99
N GLY A 11 -4.81 3.12 5.99
CA GLY A 11 -4.31 3.24 4.63
C GLY A 11 -5.38 3.68 3.62
N PHE A 12 -4.98 4.49 2.66
CA PHE A 12 -5.80 5.04 1.60
C PHE A 12 -5.19 4.74 0.23
N ALA A 13 -5.98 4.09 -0.62
CA ALA A 13 -5.70 3.81 -2.03
C ALA A 13 -4.37 3.09 -2.28
N ASP A 14 -3.88 2.29 -1.33
CA ASP A 14 -2.54 1.70 -1.32
C ASP A 14 -1.39 2.73 -1.55
N LYS A 15 -1.68 4.03 -1.37
CA LYS A 15 -0.78 5.15 -1.64
C LYS A 15 -0.29 5.79 -0.35
N PHE A 16 -1.19 6.03 0.59
CA PHE A 16 -0.88 6.79 1.78
C PHE A 16 -1.36 6.06 3.02
N GLU A 17 -0.56 6.04 4.06
CA GLU A 17 -0.89 5.43 5.35
C GLU A 17 -0.53 6.40 6.47
N VAL A 18 -1.42 6.51 7.46
CA VAL A 18 -1.15 7.17 8.74
C VAL A 18 -1.33 6.13 9.83
N TYR A 19 -0.45 6.15 10.82
CA TYR A 19 -0.48 5.18 11.90
C TYR A 19 -0.14 5.80 13.25
N LEU A 20 -0.54 5.07 14.28
CA LEU A 20 -0.27 5.31 15.69
C LEU A 20 0.44 4.09 16.26
N ASP A 21 1.61 4.33 16.85
CA ASP A 21 2.36 3.38 17.64
C ASP A 21 2.18 3.69 19.12
N ILE A 22 1.90 2.67 19.92
CA ILE A 22 1.96 2.68 21.38
C ILE A 22 3.01 1.65 21.77
N TYR A 23 4.20 2.14 22.10
CA TYR A 23 5.36 1.33 22.44
C TYR A 23 5.29 0.75 23.85
N THR A 24 4.78 1.51 24.82
CA THR A 24 4.68 1.06 26.20
C THR A 24 3.48 1.70 26.87
N ILE A 25 2.73 0.92 27.67
CA ILE A 25 1.55 1.40 28.41
C ILE A 25 1.91 1.83 29.82
N SER A 26 2.84 1.12 30.48
CA SER A 26 3.30 1.41 31.84
C SER A 26 3.98 2.77 31.94
N ASN A 27 4.80 3.10 30.95
CA ASN A 27 5.31 4.43 30.66
C ASN A 27 4.78 4.86 29.30
N PHE A 28 3.57 5.45 29.27
CA PHE A 28 2.83 5.75 28.03
C PHE A 28 3.74 6.39 26.98
N THR A 29 4.10 5.63 25.96
CA THR A 29 5.04 6.09 24.93
C THR A 29 4.36 5.88 23.59
N GLY A 30 3.83 6.97 23.05
CA GLY A 30 3.05 6.98 21.82
C GLY A 30 3.69 7.85 20.76
N ALA A 31 3.54 7.46 19.50
CA ALA A 31 3.97 8.27 18.38
C ALA A 31 3.06 8.09 17.16
N ILE A 32 2.97 9.12 16.35
CA ILE A 32 2.28 9.06 15.06
C ILE A 32 3.30 9.02 13.93
N GLY A 33 2.88 8.53 12.79
CA GLY A 33 3.68 8.59 11.58
C GLY A 33 2.85 8.43 10.34
N PHE A 34 3.53 8.55 9.20
CA PHE A 34 2.91 8.31 7.91
C PHE A 34 3.90 7.74 6.91
N CYS A 35 3.35 7.06 5.90
CA CYS A 35 4.07 6.54 4.75
C CYS A 35 3.32 6.92 3.47
N HIS A 36 4.05 7.33 2.44
CA HIS A 36 3.52 7.67 1.12
C HIS A 36 4.28 6.93 0.02
N ASN A 37 3.59 6.02 -0.66
CA ASN A 37 4.00 5.36 -1.88
C ASN A 37 3.79 6.30 -3.07
N PHE A 38 4.77 7.17 -3.31
CA PHE A 38 4.69 8.16 -4.38
C PHE A 38 4.95 7.57 -5.78
N LEU A 39 5.54 6.38 -5.85
CA LEU A 39 5.65 5.59 -7.07
C LEU A 39 5.30 4.14 -6.76
N LYS A 40 4.38 3.55 -7.52
CA LYS A 40 4.01 2.14 -7.40
C LYS A 40 3.66 1.55 -8.76
N THR A 41 4.31 0.44 -9.07
CA THR A 41 4.09 -0.41 -10.24
C THR A 41 3.93 -1.86 -9.78
N ASP A 42 3.67 -2.79 -10.70
CA ASP A 42 3.52 -4.21 -10.35
C ASP A 42 4.80 -4.86 -9.78
N LYS A 43 5.98 -4.29 -10.08
CA LYS A 43 7.28 -4.85 -9.65
C LYS A 43 8.07 -3.96 -8.70
N PHE A 44 7.72 -2.68 -8.63
CA PHE A 44 8.56 -1.69 -7.98
C PHE A 44 7.73 -0.62 -7.29
N ALA A 45 8.12 -0.26 -6.08
CA ALA A 45 7.56 0.85 -5.34
C ALA A 45 8.67 1.71 -4.73
N LEU A 46 8.40 3.02 -4.63
CA LEU A 46 9.17 3.96 -3.82
C LEU A 46 8.25 4.61 -2.81
N SER A 47 8.73 4.65 -1.57
CA SER A 47 7.98 5.09 -0.41
C SER A 47 8.84 6.01 0.42
N TRP A 48 8.26 7.12 0.89
CA TRP A 48 8.89 7.96 1.90
C TRP A 48 7.93 8.18 3.06
N GLY A 49 8.45 8.57 4.20
CA GLY A 49 7.60 8.89 5.33
C GLY A 49 8.36 9.41 6.53
N VAL A 50 7.62 9.58 7.61
CA VAL A 50 8.14 10.00 8.90
C VAL A 50 7.57 9.07 9.96
N HIS A 51 8.47 8.36 10.64
CA HIS A 51 8.18 7.57 11.84
C HIS A 51 8.36 8.43 13.10
N GLN A 52 7.70 8.00 14.18
CA GLN A 52 7.96 8.50 15.53
C GLN A 52 7.83 10.02 15.70
N ILE A 53 6.81 10.63 15.10
CA ILE A 53 6.42 11.99 15.50
C ILE A 53 5.79 11.85 16.90
N SER A 54 6.54 12.25 17.92
CA SER A 54 6.13 12.09 19.32
C SER A 54 6.20 13.41 20.08
N TYR A 55 5.63 13.39 21.29
CA TYR A 55 5.70 14.50 22.24
C TYR A 55 6.98 14.45 23.10
N ALA A 56 7.68 13.33 23.09
CA ALA A 56 8.94 13.10 23.79
C ALA A 56 10.06 12.75 22.81
N LEU A 57 11.30 13.08 23.18
CA LEU A 57 12.49 12.64 22.46
C LEU A 57 12.81 11.17 22.80
N ASP A 58 13.54 10.52 21.90
CA ASP A 58 14.20 9.24 22.18
C ASP A 58 13.24 8.10 22.50
N VAL A 59 12.15 8.03 21.73
CA VAL A 59 11.08 7.05 21.88
C VAL A 59 11.51 5.67 21.38
N SER A 60 11.31 4.66 22.23
CA SER A 60 11.58 3.24 21.97
C SER A 60 10.49 2.34 22.56
N GLU A 61 10.60 1.03 22.30
CA GLU A 61 9.75 -0.04 22.84
C GLU A 61 9.84 -0.20 24.37
N ILE A 62 10.76 0.50 25.03
CA ILE A 62 10.97 0.45 26.49
C ILE A 62 10.50 1.75 27.16
N GLY A 63 10.37 2.85 26.40
CA GLY A 63 9.98 4.14 26.93
C GLY A 63 10.59 5.29 26.14
N HIS A 64 10.88 6.40 26.81
CA HIS A 64 11.42 7.61 26.19
C HIS A 64 12.46 8.31 27.07
N GLY A 65 13.32 9.11 26.44
CA GLY A 65 14.40 9.88 27.08
C GLY A 65 15.73 9.14 27.23
N ASP A 66 16.77 9.89 27.59
CA ASP A 66 18.18 9.44 27.56
C ASP A 66 18.52 8.28 28.51
N SER A 67 17.73 8.08 29.56
CA SER A 67 17.97 7.03 30.57
C SER A 67 17.07 5.81 30.41
N THR A 68 16.19 5.80 29.39
CA THR A 68 15.18 4.76 29.21
C THR A 68 15.29 4.17 27.81
N GLY A 69 15.90 3.00 27.70
CA GLY A 69 16.12 2.34 26.42
C GLY A 69 16.65 0.92 26.59
N TRP A 70 16.95 0.28 25.48
CA TRP A 70 17.58 -1.04 25.48
C TRP A 70 18.97 -0.97 26.10
N HIS A 71 19.42 -2.05 26.74
CA HIS A 71 20.71 -2.04 27.42
C HIS A 71 21.88 -1.76 26.46
N ASP A 72 21.84 -2.38 25.28
CA ASP A 72 22.80 -2.17 24.18
C ASP A 72 22.78 -0.73 23.66
N ASP A 73 21.59 -0.14 23.53
CA ASP A 73 21.44 1.26 23.12
C ASP A 73 22.02 2.20 24.18
N LEU A 74 21.71 1.98 25.46
CA LEU A 74 22.16 2.83 26.58
C LEU A 74 23.68 2.79 26.78
N MET A 75 24.32 1.63 26.61
CA MET A 75 25.78 1.50 26.71
C MET A 75 26.53 2.30 25.64
N TYR A 76 25.88 2.59 24.51
CA TYR A 76 26.50 3.32 23.41
C TYR A 76 26.56 4.83 23.64
N TYR A 77 25.79 5.34 24.60
CA TYR A 77 25.74 6.77 24.95
C TYR A 77 26.71 7.15 26.08
N GLU A 78 27.62 6.26 26.49
CA GLU A 78 28.64 6.61 27.47
C GLU A 78 29.70 7.56 26.84
N GLY A 79 29.80 8.80 27.36
CA GLY A 79 30.84 9.77 26.98
C GLY A 79 30.33 10.98 26.17
N ASP A 80 31.14 11.45 25.21
CA ASP A 80 30.85 12.65 24.37
C ASP A 80 30.02 12.30 23.11
N TYR A 81 29.22 11.23 23.14
CA TYR A 81 28.47 10.78 21.98
C TYR A 81 27.23 11.65 21.73
N GLU A 82 27.13 12.24 20.54
CA GLU A 82 25.98 13.03 20.10
C GLU A 82 24.94 12.15 19.40
N LYS A 83 23.80 11.97 20.06
CA LYS A 83 22.67 11.21 19.54
C LYS A 83 21.94 11.98 18.43
N PRO A 84 21.56 11.33 17.32
CA PRO A 84 20.71 11.95 16.31
C PRO A 84 19.40 12.46 16.89
N PHE A 85 19.02 13.67 16.49
CA PHE A 85 17.71 14.21 16.82
C PHE A 85 16.53 13.28 16.42
N GLU A 86 15.76 12.83 17.43
CA GLU A 86 14.69 11.82 17.33
C GLU A 86 13.32 12.33 17.82
N LEU A 87 12.84 13.48 17.30
CA LEU A 87 11.41 13.89 17.43
C LEU A 87 10.57 13.49 16.20
N GLY A 88 11.22 12.89 15.21
CA GLY A 88 10.63 12.45 13.96
C GLY A 88 11.71 11.92 13.04
N SER A 89 11.52 10.70 12.55
CA SER A 89 12.51 9.90 11.83
C SER A 89 12.08 9.73 10.40
N ALA A 90 12.79 10.37 9.46
CA ALA A 90 12.46 10.30 8.05
C ALA A 90 13.09 9.07 7.38
N PHE A 91 12.40 8.49 6.41
CA PHE A 91 12.92 7.37 5.62
C PHE A 91 12.55 7.49 4.14
N LEU A 92 13.35 6.80 3.33
CA LEU A 92 13.09 6.53 1.91
C LEU A 92 13.41 5.06 1.66
N VAL A 93 12.41 4.30 1.19
CA VAL A 93 12.51 2.87 0.93
C VAL A 93 12.11 2.59 -0.51
N SER A 94 12.87 1.70 -1.14
CA SER A 94 12.53 1.08 -2.40
C SER A 94 12.14 -0.37 -2.16
N THR A 95 11.05 -0.82 -2.78
CA THR A 95 10.59 -2.20 -2.70
C THR A 95 10.54 -2.80 -4.10
N TYR A 96 11.12 -3.98 -4.26
CA TYR A 96 11.13 -4.72 -5.52
C TYR A 96 10.49 -6.10 -5.33
N SER A 97 9.44 -6.38 -6.11
CA SER A 97 8.81 -7.69 -6.16
C SER A 97 9.58 -8.59 -7.12
N LEU A 98 10.43 -9.46 -6.57
CA LEU A 98 11.19 -10.45 -7.34
C LEU A 98 10.24 -11.40 -8.09
N ASN A 99 9.17 -11.81 -7.42
CA ASN A 99 8.08 -12.60 -7.96
C ASN A 99 6.83 -12.46 -7.06
N LYS A 100 5.77 -13.22 -7.34
CA LYS A 100 4.50 -13.15 -6.57
C LYS A 100 4.61 -13.59 -5.10
N PHE A 101 5.73 -14.19 -4.70
CA PHE A 101 5.97 -14.73 -3.36
C PHE A 101 7.00 -13.94 -2.54
N VAL A 102 7.82 -13.09 -3.17
CA VAL A 102 8.95 -12.44 -2.50
C VAL A 102 9.05 -10.99 -2.91
N ASP A 103 8.96 -10.11 -1.91
CA ASP A 103 9.33 -8.70 -2.05
C ASP A 103 10.59 -8.42 -1.21
N VAL A 104 11.48 -7.61 -1.76
CA VAL A 104 12.69 -7.14 -1.08
C VAL A 104 12.62 -5.63 -0.96
N SER A 105 12.89 -5.10 0.23
CA SER A 105 12.94 -3.67 0.51
C SER A 105 14.36 -3.26 0.88
N LEU A 106 14.82 -2.15 0.32
CA LEU A 106 16.09 -1.50 0.67
C LEU A 106 15.85 0.00 0.77
N GLY A 107 16.38 0.62 1.83
CA GLY A 107 16.17 2.02 2.09
C GLY A 107 17.23 2.65 2.96
N ILE A 108 17.02 3.93 3.19
CA ILE A 108 17.81 4.76 4.07
C ILE A 108 16.87 5.54 4.99
N GLY A 109 17.34 5.85 6.19
CA GLY A 109 16.57 6.65 7.14
C GLY A 109 17.45 7.41 8.12
N ARG A 110 16.89 8.44 8.74
CA ARG A 110 17.53 9.23 9.80
C ARG A 110 16.74 9.15 11.10
N GLY A 111 17.33 9.60 12.21
CA GLY A 111 16.73 9.46 13.54
C GLY A 111 16.80 8.00 13.96
N LYS A 112 15.65 7.38 14.23
CA LYS A 112 15.57 6.03 14.80
C LYS A 112 16.28 4.94 14.00
N TYR A 113 16.46 5.13 12.69
CA TYR A 113 17.11 4.15 11.81
C TYR A 113 18.63 4.20 11.92
N VAL A 114 19.18 5.21 12.58
CA VAL A 114 20.59 5.30 12.94
C VAL A 114 20.74 4.61 14.29
N GLY A 115 21.59 3.61 14.34
CA GLY A 115 21.53 2.66 15.42
C GLY A 115 22.86 2.27 16.04
N TYR A 116 22.67 1.63 17.18
CA TYR A 116 23.66 1.40 18.23
C TYR A 116 23.69 -0.06 18.67
N GLY A 117 22.92 -0.93 17.99
CA GLY A 117 22.87 -2.33 18.31
C GLY A 117 24.23 -3.00 18.13
N THR A 118 24.54 -3.97 18.98
CA THR A 118 25.85 -4.64 19.09
C THR A 118 26.40 -5.10 17.74
N HIS A 119 25.52 -5.57 16.84
CA HIS A 119 25.86 -6.08 15.52
C HIS A 119 25.46 -5.14 14.36
N SER A 120 24.39 -4.35 14.52
CA SER A 120 23.76 -3.54 13.49
C SER A 120 24.34 -2.12 13.37
N LYS A 121 25.13 -1.68 14.36
CA LYS A 121 25.82 -0.37 14.38
C LYS A 121 26.68 -0.03 13.16
N TYR A 122 27.11 -1.02 12.39
CA TYR A 122 27.92 -0.80 11.18
C TYR A 122 27.09 -0.39 9.96
N PHE A 123 25.76 -0.39 10.07
CA PHE A 123 24.85 -0.10 8.96
C PHE A 123 24.42 1.37 8.89
N ASN A 124 25.12 2.28 9.57
CA ASN A 124 24.86 3.72 9.46
C ASN A 124 26.14 4.51 9.22
N SER A 125 26.01 5.76 8.78
CA SER A 125 27.13 6.65 8.44
C SER A 125 28.01 7.05 9.63
N ASN A 126 27.54 6.92 10.88
CA ASN A 126 28.32 7.26 12.08
C ASN A 126 29.26 6.14 12.54
N PHE A 127 29.33 5.01 11.85
CA PHE A 127 30.20 3.88 12.24
C PHE A 127 31.70 4.19 12.32
N TYR A 128 32.16 5.30 11.71
CA TYR A 128 33.53 5.81 11.81
C TYR A 128 33.65 7.10 12.63
N HIS A 129 32.55 7.61 13.20
CA HIS A 129 32.54 8.86 13.95
C HIS A 129 32.32 8.59 15.43
N ASP A 130 33.43 8.55 16.19
CA ASP A 130 33.43 8.22 17.63
C ASP A 130 32.54 9.14 18.47
N LYS A 131 32.22 10.34 17.97
CA LYS A 131 31.35 11.33 18.64
C LYS A 131 29.91 11.35 18.15
N GLY A 132 29.52 10.49 17.19
CA GLY A 132 28.16 10.52 16.66
C GLY A 132 27.83 11.77 15.83
N GLY A 133 26.56 12.11 15.71
CA GLY A 133 26.16 13.31 14.97
C GLY A 133 24.74 13.25 14.41
N ASP A 134 24.11 14.43 14.38
CA ASP A 134 22.70 14.63 14.04
C ASP A 134 22.29 14.22 12.63
N TRP A 135 23.21 14.33 11.68
CA TRP A 135 22.92 14.16 10.25
C TRP A 135 23.18 12.75 9.73
N ALA A 136 23.29 11.79 10.64
CA ALA A 136 23.55 10.42 10.30
C ALA A 136 22.41 9.77 9.53
N VAL A 137 22.77 8.81 8.67
CA VAL A 137 21.84 8.03 7.88
C VAL A 137 22.12 6.55 8.10
N GLY A 138 21.09 5.81 8.49
CA GLY A 138 21.10 4.37 8.63
C GLY A 138 20.51 3.65 7.41
N LEU A 139 20.95 2.42 7.20
CA LEU A 139 20.39 1.52 6.19
C LEU A 139 19.18 0.78 6.76
N ILE A 140 18.23 0.51 5.86
CA ILE A 140 17.02 -0.27 6.12
C ILE A 140 16.98 -1.39 5.10
N ALA A 141 16.70 -2.61 5.54
CA ALA A 141 16.50 -3.76 4.68
C ALA A 141 15.30 -4.57 5.14
N GLY A 142 14.53 -5.10 4.20
CA GLY A 142 13.35 -5.90 4.50
C GLY A 142 13.11 -6.99 3.47
N LEU A 143 12.42 -8.04 3.91
CA LEU A 143 12.01 -9.18 3.11
C LEU A 143 10.58 -9.57 3.49
N ASP A 144 9.68 -9.59 2.51
CA ASP A 144 8.30 -10.10 2.68
C ASP A 144 8.14 -11.41 1.90
N LEU A 145 7.97 -12.51 2.63
CA LEU A 145 7.80 -13.88 2.13
C LEU A 145 6.33 -14.27 2.19
N LYS A 146 5.63 -14.15 1.05
CA LYS A 146 4.21 -14.46 0.90
C LYS A 146 4.02 -15.97 0.72
N LEU A 147 3.52 -16.63 1.75
CA LEU A 147 3.13 -18.05 1.70
C LEU A 147 1.86 -18.24 0.86
N THR A 148 0.93 -17.31 0.98
CA THR A 148 -0.31 -17.25 0.21
C THR A 148 -0.63 -15.81 -0.15
N LYS A 149 -1.72 -15.58 -0.90
CA LYS A 149 -2.19 -14.21 -1.18
C LYS A 149 -2.59 -13.42 0.08
N ASN A 150 -2.82 -14.11 1.21
CA ASN A 150 -3.32 -13.52 2.46
C ASN A 150 -2.35 -13.65 3.63
N ILE A 151 -1.26 -14.41 3.50
CA ILE A 151 -0.37 -14.74 4.63
C ILE A 151 1.07 -14.53 4.21
N SER A 152 1.84 -13.81 5.03
CA SER A 152 3.28 -13.67 4.82
C SER A 152 4.08 -13.62 6.12
N PHE A 153 5.36 -13.96 5.99
CA PHE A 153 6.37 -13.68 7.00
C PHE A 153 7.22 -12.50 6.56
N MET A 154 7.59 -11.65 7.51
CA MET A 154 8.37 -10.45 7.26
C MET A 154 9.64 -10.50 8.09
N ILE A 155 10.75 -10.11 7.50
CA ILE A 155 11.99 -9.82 8.20
C ILE A 155 12.34 -8.39 7.87
N GLU A 156 12.58 -7.56 8.87
CA GLU A 156 13.01 -6.17 8.69
C GLU A 156 14.21 -5.94 9.58
N GLY A 157 15.24 -5.30 9.07
CA GLY A 157 16.37 -4.87 9.88
C GLY A 157 16.81 -3.48 9.51
N ASP A 158 17.22 -2.72 10.51
CA ASP A 158 17.87 -1.44 10.34
C ASP A 158 19.21 -1.41 11.10
N SER A 159 19.76 -0.22 11.35
CA SER A 159 21.03 -0.11 12.06
C SER A 159 20.90 -0.30 13.58
N ARG A 160 19.68 -0.45 14.11
CA ARG A 160 19.38 -0.71 15.52
C ARG A 160 19.07 -2.16 15.77
N ASP A 161 18.14 -2.74 15.02
CA ASP A 161 17.61 -4.07 15.32
C ASP A 161 17.19 -4.89 14.10
N LEU A 162 16.93 -6.17 14.35
CA LEU A 162 16.35 -7.12 13.40
C LEU A 162 15.01 -7.61 13.95
N ASN A 163 13.94 -7.37 13.22
CA ASN A 163 12.58 -7.72 13.59
C ASN A 163 12.05 -8.86 12.71
N PHE A 164 11.21 -9.70 13.31
CA PHE A 164 10.52 -10.78 12.60
C PHE A 164 9.01 -10.63 12.78
N GLY A 165 8.27 -10.71 11.69
CA GLY A 165 6.83 -10.49 11.64
C GLY A 165 6.06 -11.58 10.90
N PHE A 166 4.78 -11.66 11.21
CA PHE A 166 3.77 -12.45 10.54
C PHE A 166 2.58 -11.55 10.23
N MET A 167 2.06 -11.61 9.00
CA MET A 167 0.98 -10.76 8.54
C MET A 167 -0.14 -11.58 7.90
N CYS A 168 -1.36 -11.35 8.35
CA CYS A 168 -2.61 -11.85 7.79
C CYS A 168 -3.37 -10.69 7.12
N ARG A 169 -3.49 -10.73 5.80
CA ARG A 169 -4.16 -9.69 4.98
C ARG A 169 -5.51 -10.19 4.51
N TYR A 170 -6.59 -9.72 5.14
CA TYR A 170 -7.96 -9.97 4.71
C TYR A 170 -8.66 -8.64 4.41
N LYS A 171 -8.40 -8.11 3.22
CA LYS A 171 -8.82 -6.76 2.83
C LYS A 171 -10.32 -6.52 3.15
N PRO A 172 -10.66 -5.36 3.75
CA PRO A 172 -9.78 -4.20 3.99
C PRO A 172 -8.96 -4.27 5.29
N ILE A 173 -8.95 -5.38 6.03
CA ILE A 173 -8.29 -5.49 7.34
C ILE A 173 -6.99 -6.29 7.21
N GLU A 174 -5.93 -5.81 7.85
CA GLU A 174 -4.68 -6.55 8.03
C GLU A 174 -4.37 -6.70 9.52
N LEU A 175 -3.93 -7.89 9.92
CA LEU A 175 -3.57 -8.23 11.30
C LEU A 175 -2.16 -8.76 11.31
N GLY A 176 -1.31 -8.21 12.18
CA GLY A 176 0.08 -8.61 12.29
C GLY A 176 0.51 -8.92 13.71
N LEU A 177 1.52 -9.79 13.78
CA LEU A 177 2.27 -10.13 14.97
C LEU A 177 3.74 -9.97 14.64
N ALA A 178 4.50 -9.29 15.49
CA ALA A 178 5.94 -9.20 15.32
C ALA A 178 6.67 -9.41 16.65
N ILE A 179 7.94 -9.78 16.53
CA ILE A 179 8.89 -9.88 17.62
C ILE A 179 10.04 -8.93 17.29
N SER A 180 10.24 -7.95 18.15
CA SER A 180 11.37 -7.02 18.05
C SER A 180 12.64 -7.63 18.64
N LYS A 181 13.79 -7.18 18.16
CA LYS A 181 15.12 -7.66 18.56
C LYS A 181 15.29 -9.18 18.36
N PHE A 182 14.79 -9.71 17.25
CA PHE A 182 14.86 -11.12 16.86
C PHE A 182 16.30 -11.64 16.74
N GLU A 183 17.27 -10.77 16.52
CA GLU A 183 18.71 -11.06 16.53
C GLU A 183 19.18 -11.80 17.79
N TYR A 184 18.56 -11.57 18.96
CA TYR A 184 18.90 -12.29 20.20
C TYR A 184 18.63 -13.80 20.13
N PHE A 185 17.75 -14.24 19.22
CA PHE A 185 17.56 -15.67 18.97
C PHE A 185 18.66 -16.28 18.09
N ILE A 186 19.31 -15.46 17.26
CA ILE A 186 20.30 -15.89 16.27
C ILE A 186 21.71 -15.80 16.86
N TRP A 187 22.06 -14.67 17.50
CA TRP A 187 23.38 -14.43 18.07
C TRP A 187 23.30 -14.34 19.58
N ARG A 188 23.44 -15.51 20.24
CA ARG A 188 23.50 -15.60 21.71
C ARG A 188 24.93 -15.37 22.18
N GLY A 189 25.25 -14.16 22.65
CA GLY A 189 26.57 -13.90 23.24
C GLY A 189 26.74 -12.50 23.84
N GLN A 190 27.30 -12.48 25.05
CA GLN A 190 27.73 -11.34 25.89
C GLN A 190 26.64 -10.52 26.59
N GLY A 191 26.33 -10.89 27.84
CA GLY A 191 25.86 -9.95 28.88
C GLY A 191 24.46 -9.34 28.72
N ASP A 192 23.89 -9.37 27.52
CA ASP A 192 22.64 -8.69 27.22
C ASP A 192 21.46 -9.43 27.87
N SER A 193 20.69 -8.66 28.64
CA SER A 193 19.47 -9.15 29.24
C SER A 193 18.46 -9.43 28.13
N TYR A 194 18.11 -10.70 27.92
CA TYR A 194 17.11 -11.12 26.94
C TYR A 194 15.76 -10.43 27.19
N GLN A 195 15.36 -9.55 26.26
CA GLN A 195 14.16 -8.72 26.41
C GLN A 195 13.32 -8.58 25.12
N PRO A 196 13.15 -9.59 24.23
CA PRO A 196 12.37 -9.40 23.01
C PRO A 196 10.93 -8.96 23.32
N ARG A 197 10.38 -8.10 22.46
CA ARG A 197 9.03 -7.51 22.62
C ARG A 197 8.08 -8.08 21.59
N LEU A 198 6.88 -8.45 22.03
CA LEU A 198 5.78 -8.79 21.13
C LEU A 198 5.09 -7.49 20.68
N ALA A 199 4.86 -7.37 19.38
CA ALA A 199 4.08 -6.30 18.79
C ALA A 199 2.83 -6.87 18.12
N LEU A 200 1.69 -6.19 18.33
CA LEU A 200 0.41 -6.46 17.69
C LEU A 200 0.11 -5.33 16.72
N SER A 201 -0.30 -5.65 15.49
CA SER A 201 -0.72 -4.64 14.52
C SER A 201 -2.12 -4.88 13.98
N ILE A 202 -2.89 -3.81 13.82
CA ILE A 202 -4.17 -3.81 13.10
C ILE A 202 -4.20 -2.62 12.12
N SER A 203 -4.43 -2.94 10.84
CA SER A 203 -4.47 -1.93 9.78
C SER A 203 -5.77 -2.01 9.00
N TYR A 204 -6.35 -0.87 8.67
CA TYR A 204 -7.47 -0.76 7.73
C TYR A 204 -6.97 -0.12 6.44
N VAL A 205 -6.98 -0.87 5.34
CA VAL A 205 -6.49 -0.43 4.03
C VAL A 205 -7.67 -0.29 3.07
N LYS A 206 -8.06 0.96 2.79
CA LYS A 206 -9.06 1.27 1.77
C LYS A 206 -8.43 1.15 0.39
N THR A 207 -8.69 0.05 -0.32
CA THR A 207 -8.29 -0.10 -1.72
C THR A 207 -9.20 0.74 -2.64
N GLU A 208 -8.63 1.36 -3.68
CA GLU A 208 -9.44 1.85 -4.81
C GLU A 208 -10.03 0.63 -5.53
N GLU A 209 -11.36 0.50 -5.53
CA GLU A 209 -12.02 -0.45 -6.42
C GLU A 209 -11.84 0.06 -7.86
N LYS A 210 -11.21 -0.75 -8.71
CA LYS A 210 -11.27 -0.48 -10.15
C LYS A 210 -12.75 -0.53 -10.55
N PRO A 211 -13.30 0.52 -11.21
CA PRO A 211 -14.68 0.50 -11.65
C PRO A 211 -14.92 -0.78 -12.47
N GLY A 212 -15.88 -1.60 -12.05
CA GLY A 212 -16.25 -2.80 -12.81
C GLY A 212 -16.66 -2.42 -14.23
N LEU A 213 -16.41 -3.30 -15.20
CA LEU A 213 -16.86 -3.08 -16.58
C LEU A 213 -18.39 -3.14 -16.65
N GLY A 214 -18.98 -2.38 -17.58
CA GLY A 214 -20.40 -2.38 -17.87
C GLY A 214 -20.75 -3.16 -19.14
N ILE A 215 -22.05 -3.31 -19.37
CA ILE A 215 -22.62 -3.91 -20.59
C ILE A 215 -23.61 -2.91 -21.18
N LEU A 216 -23.50 -2.65 -22.48
CA LEU A 216 -24.53 -1.98 -23.27
C LEU A 216 -25.29 -3.02 -24.09
N ALA A 217 -26.61 -2.97 -24.07
CA ALA A 217 -27.45 -3.81 -24.92
C ALA A 217 -28.65 -3.00 -25.43
N GLY A 218 -29.31 -3.50 -26.45
CA GLY A 218 -30.54 -2.90 -26.96
C GLY A 218 -30.97 -3.55 -28.24
N THR A 219 -32.00 -2.97 -28.84
CA THR A 219 -32.56 -3.38 -30.13
C THR A 219 -32.64 -2.20 -31.08
N VAL A 220 -32.53 -2.47 -32.38
CA VAL A 220 -32.74 -1.47 -33.44
C VAL A 220 -33.95 -1.88 -34.27
N PHE A 221 -34.92 -0.98 -34.39
CA PHE A 221 -36.17 -1.23 -35.10
C PHE A 221 -36.63 -0.01 -35.91
N ASP A 222 -37.52 -0.24 -36.88
CA ASP A 222 -38.10 0.81 -37.72
C ASP A 222 -39.30 1.51 -37.06
N GLN A 223 -39.94 2.42 -37.81
CA GLN A 223 -41.11 3.14 -37.29
C GLN A 223 -42.32 2.26 -36.97
N ASP A 224 -42.42 1.13 -37.65
CA ASP A 224 -43.52 0.16 -37.59
C ASP A 224 -43.25 -0.95 -36.54
N GLY A 225 -42.06 -0.96 -35.94
CA GLY A 225 -41.64 -1.90 -34.90
C GLY A 225 -40.96 -3.17 -35.44
N ASN A 226 -40.57 -3.20 -36.71
CA ASN A 226 -39.81 -4.31 -37.28
C ASN A 226 -38.33 -4.19 -36.91
N SER A 227 -37.71 -5.29 -36.49
CA SER A 227 -36.28 -5.37 -36.22
C SER A 227 -35.45 -5.07 -37.47
N LEU A 228 -34.33 -4.35 -37.28
CA LEU A 228 -33.43 -3.94 -38.36
C LEU A 228 -32.06 -4.56 -38.21
N ILE A 229 -31.47 -4.95 -39.35
CA ILE A 229 -30.02 -5.17 -39.47
C ILE A 229 -29.37 -3.78 -39.54
N ALA A 230 -28.70 -3.39 -38.48
CA ALA A 230 -28.10 -2.08 -38.30
C ALA A 230 -26.69 -2.22 -37.76
N GLN A 231 -25.84 -1.28 -38.15
CA GLN A 231 -24.52 -1.09 -37.55
C GLN A 231 -24.69 -0.17 -36.34
N VAL A 232 -24.16 -0.59 -35.20
CA VAL A 232 -24.14 0.15 -33.94
C VAL A 232 -22.70 0.40 -33.53
N GLY A 233 -22.40 1.61 -33.09
CA GLY A 233 -21.04 2.01 -32.72
C GLY A 233 -21.00 3.13 -31.69
N PHE A 234 -19.78 3.43 -31.24
CA PHE A 234 -19.48 4.52 -30.32
C PHE A 234 -18.82 5.66 -31.11
N VAL A 235 -19.28 6.88 -30.91
CA VAL A 235 -18.75 8.05 -31.61
C VAL A 235 -17.37 8.40 -31.03
N ASN A 236 -16.34 8.52 -31.87
CA ASN A 236 -14.96 8.89 -31.50
C ASN A 236 -14.27 7.95 -30.48
N GLU A 237 -14.73 6.71 -30.35
CA GLU A 237 -14.13 5.71 -29.46
C GLU A 237 -13.47 4.58 -30.26
N ASP A 238 -12.38 4.01 -29.72
CA ASP A 238 -11.73 2.82 -30.28
C ASP A 238 -12.41 1.54 -29.77
N ILE A 239 -13.74 1.47 -29.97
CA ILE A 239 -14.57 0.30 -29.65
C ILE A 239 -15.09 -0.26 -30.99
N PRO A 240 -14.81 -1.54 -31.32
CA PRO A 240 -15.27 -2.12 -32.57
C PRO A 240 -16.77 -2.03 -32.72
N GLU A 241 -17.22 -1.50 -33.85
CA GLU A 241 -18.63 -1.46 -34.25
C GLU A 241 -19.19 -2.88 -34.37
N MET A 242 -20.51 -3.02 -34.20
CA MET A 242 -21.19 -4.31 -34.34
C MET A 242 -22.42 -4.21 -35.23
N MET A 243 -22.75 -5.32 -35.87
CA MET A 243 -24.04 -5.50 -36.53
C MET A 243 -25.05 -6.09 -35.53
N THR A 244 -26.30 -5.63 -35.61
CA THR A 244 -27.41 -6.26 -34.89
C THR A 244 -27.72 -7.65 -35.43
N ASP A 245 -28.39 -8.47 -34.61
CA ASP A 245 -28.91 -9.76 -35.04
C ASP A 245 -29.95 -9.60 -36.17
N PRO A 246 -29.87 -10.43 -37.24
CA PRO A 246 -30.79 -10.33 -38.37
C PRO A 246 -32.27 -10.62 -38.07
N GLU A 247 -32.59 -11.42 -37.07
CA GLU A 247 -33.96 -11.82 -36.74
C GLU A 247 -34.53 -10.95 -35.61
N LEU A 248 -33.72 -10.62 -34.62
CA LEU A 248 -34.16 -9.93 -33.41
C LEU A 248 -33.82 -8.43 -33.40
N GLY A 249 -32.84 -8.01 -34.20
CA GLY A 249 -32.34 -6.63 -34.20
C GLY A 249 -31.58 -6.26 -32.93
N ASP A 250 -31.19 -7.23 -32.10
CA ASP A 250 -30.50 -6.98 -30.84
C ASP A 250 -29.00 -6.80 -31.03
N TYR A 251 -28.40 -6.03 -30.12
CA TYR A 251 -26.97 -5.79 -30.07
C TYR A 251 -26.49 -5.78 -28.62
N LYS A 252 -25.20 -6.06 -28.42
CA LYS A 252 -24.58 -6.16 -27.10
C LYS A 252 -23.08 -5.89 -27.13
N PHE A 253 -22.67 -4.83 -26.45
CA PHE A 253 -21.28 -4.57 -26.11
C PHE A 253 -21.00 -4.97 -24.68
N ALA A 254 -20.10 -5.93 -24.49
CA ALA A 254 -19.62 -6.33 -23.17
C ALA A 254 -18.30 -5.65 -22.85
N ASN A 255 -17.95 -5.59 -21.56
CA ASN A 255 -16.64 -5.15 -21.10
C ASN A 255 -16.34 -3.66 -21.39
N ILE A 256 -17.36 -2.81 -21.40
CA ILE A 256 -17.20 -1.37 -21.65
C ILE A 256 -16.77 -0.66 -20.36
N LYS A 257 -15.82 0.26 -20.46
CA LYS A 257 -15.41 1.06 -19.30
C LYS A 257 -16.58 1.96 -18.87
N PRO A 258 -16.78 2.18 -17.56
CA PRO A 258 -17.78 3.14 -17.11
C PRO A 258 -17.47 4.56 -17.60
N GLY A 259 -18.51 5.27 -18.04
CA GLY A 259 -18.38 6.58 -18.66
C GLY A 259 -19.64 7.02 -19.39
N VAL A 260 -19.66 8.28 -19.81
CA VAL A 260 -20.70 8.82 -20.70
C VAL A 260 -20.21 8.67 -22.14
N TYR A 261 -21.07 8.14 -22.99
CA TYR A 261 -20.76 7.84 -24.38
C TYR A 261 -21.85 8.33 -25.31
N ASP A 262 -21.43 8.80 -26.47
CA ASP A 262 -22.30 8.97 -27.63
C ASP A 262 -22.31 7.67 -28.43
N ILE A 263 -23.48 7.07 -28.60
CA ILE A 263 -23.67 5.87 -29.40
C ILE A 263 -24.56 6.15 -30.60
N TYR A 264 -24.30 5.50 -31.73
CA TYR A 264 -25.09 5.65 -32.94
C TYR A 264 -25.56 4.31 -33.48
N ALA A 265 -26.67 4.35 -34.22
CA ALA A 265 -27.16 3.24 -35.02
C ALA A 265 -27.48 3.73 -36.44
N GLN A 266 -27.09 2.94 -37.44
CA GLN A 266 -27.39 3.21 -38.85
C GLN A 266 -27.76 1.92 -39.59
N SER A 267 -28.69 2.02 -40.54
CA SER A 267 -29.11 0.91 -41.39
C SER A 267 -29.35 1.42 -42.81
N ALA A 268 -29.14 0.56 -43.81
CA ALA A 268 -29.28 0.97 -45.21
C ALA A 268 -30.73 1.37 -45.54
N GLY A 269 -30.92 2.59 -46.08
CA GLY A 269 -32.23 3.16 -46.40
C GLY A 269 -32.95 3.80 -45.21
N TYR A 270 -32.26 3.99 -44.08
CA TYR A 270 -32.77 4.65 -42.88
C TYR A 270 -31.86 5.80 -42.45
N GLU A 271 -32.46 6.88 -41.93
CA GLU A 271 -31.74 7.95 -41.27
C GLU A 271 -31.08 7.41 -39.99
N TRP A 272 -29.78 7.67 -39.84
CA TRP A 272 -29.03 7.28 -38.66
C TRP A 272 -29.49 8.05 -37.42
N SER A 273 -29.28 7.46 -36.24
CA SER A 273 -29.67 8.06 -34.96
C SER A 273 -28.52 7.99 -33.95
N GLN A 274 -28.41 8.99 -33.09
CA GLN A 274 -27.41 9.08 -32.02
C GLN A 274 -28.09 9.33 -30.68
N LYS A 275 -27.55 8.72 -29.62
CA LYS A 275 -27.99 8.90 -28.23
C LYS A 275 -26.79 8.96 -27.28
N GLU A 276 -26.90 9.83 -26.28
CA GLU A 276 -25.98 9.85 -25.14
C GLU A 276 -26.43 8.81 -24.10
N ILE A 277 -25.49 8.01 -23.59
CA ILE A 277 -25.74 7.01 -22.55
C ILE A 277 -24.67 7.07 -21.45
N GLU A 278 -25.05 6.67 -20.23
CA GLU A 278 -24.11 6.48 -19.12
C GLU A 278 -23.92 4.99 -18.83
N ILE A 279 -22.71 4.47 -19.06
CA ILE A 279 -22.33 3.11 -18.70
C ILE A 279 -22.00 3.05 -17.22
N VAL A 280 -22.86 2.37 -16.45
CA VAL A 280 -22.70 2.20 -15.00
C VAL A 280 -21.92 0.91 -14.69
N PRO A 281 -20.94 0.93 -13.77
CA PRO A 281 -20.13 -0.24 -13.42
C PRO A 281 -21.00 -1.45 -13.02
N GLY A 282 -20.72 -2.62 -13.61
CA GLY A 282 -21.37 -3.89 -13.27
C GLY A 282 -22.86 -3.98 -13.63
N LYS A 283 -23.43 -3.00 -14.35
CA LYS A 283 -24.82 -3.01 -14.80
C LYS A 283 -24.93 -3.22 -16.30
N VAL A 284 -26.12 -3.67 -16.71
CA VAL A 284 -26.56 -3.64 -18.11
C VAL A 284 -27.32 -2.35 -18.32
N VAL A 285 -26.89 -1.56 -19.30
CA VAL A 285 -27.56 -0.35 -19.77
C VAL A 285 -28.27 -0.70 -21.06
N PHE A 286 -29.58 -0.40 -21.13
CA PHE A 286 -30.39 -0.64 -22.30
C PHE A 286 -30.55 0.64 -23.12
N CYS A 287 -30.26 0.59 -24.41
CA CYS A 287 -30.47 1.69 -25.33
C CYS A 287 -31.04 1.20 -26.66
N ASP A 288 -32.34 1.35 -26.86
CA ASP A 288 -32.96 0.98 -28.13
C ASP A 288 -32.90 2.14 -29.14
N PHE A 289 -32.81 1.82 -30.42
CA PHE A 289 -32.87 2.79 -31.51
C PHE A 289 -34.10 2.56 -32.37
N LYS A 290 -34.83 3.64 -32.62
CA LYS A 290 -35.93 3.70 -33.59
C LYS A 290 -35.43 4.52 -34.77
N LEU A 291 -35.31 3.91 -35.95
CA LEU A 291 -34.82 4.58 -37.16
C LEU A 291 -35.98 4.94 -38.12
N GLU A 292 -35.85 6.06 -38.81
CA GLU A 292 -36.82 6.54 -39.80
C GLU A 292 -36.33 6.23 -41.21
N LYS A 293 -37.21 5.90 -42.15
CA LYS A 293 -36.81 5.67 -43.55
C LYS A 293 -36.36 6.99 -44.17
N GLU A 294 -35.27 6.93 -44.94
CA GLU A 294 -34.82 8.07 -45.74
C GLU A 294 -35.92 8.47 -46.75
N LYS A 295 -36.07 9.78 -46.98
CA LYS A 295 -37.08 10.34 -47.89
C LYS A 295 -36.71 10.25 -49.37
#